data_AF-A0A166VZY7-F1
#
_entry.id   AF-A0A166VZY7-F1
#
_cell.length_a   1.000
_cell.length_b   1.000
_cell.length_c   1.000
_cell.angle_alpha   90.00
_cell.angle_beta   90.00
_cell.angle_gamma   90.00
#
_symmetry.space_group_name_H-M   'P 1'
#
loop_
_entity.id
_entity.type
_entity.pdbx_description
1 polymer ?
#
loop_
_entity_poly.entity_id
_entity_poly.type
_entity_poly.pdbx_seq_one_letter_code
_entity_poly.pdbx_strand_id
1 'polypeptide(L)'
;MRHRGLCFPTVTDLYWGIDLESDDDTVTFIGAFPAVQRFYMLDTGDTILDTLIGSTKVGFQALWRHMHTIHLDAPNIPKARQLVESRKNAGMPLRCLRMRKPKPKGHISDLHWLSSRLKVLWVPYDRRIFESTE
;
A
#
# COMPACT_ATOMS: atom_id res chain seq x y z
N MET A 1 10.94 16.50 -22.50
CA MET A 1 11.13 17.49 -21.42
C MET A 1 11.45 16.74 -20.14
N ARG A 2 12.58 17.04 -19.47
CA ARG A 2 12.88 16.47 -18.16
C ARG A 2 12.05 17.23 -17.13
N HIS A 3 11.02 16.61 -16.57
CA HIS A 3 10.39 17.14 -15.37
C HIS A 3 11.49 17.30 -14.31
N ARG A 4 11.82 18.55 -13.94
CA ARG A 4 12.58 18.83 -12.71
C ARG A 4 11.65 18.58 -11.53
N GLY A 5 11.24 17.32 -11.37
CA GLY A 5 10.45 16.88 -10.24
C GLY A 5 11.33 16.66 -9.02
N LEU A 6 10.73 16.78 -7.84
CA LEU A 6 11.33 16.29 -6.61
C LEU A 6 11.56 14.78 -6.75
N CYS A 7 12.73 14.30 -6.31
CA CYS A 7 13.08 12.89 -6.31
C CYS A 7 13.80 12.54 -5.01
N PHE A 8 13.30 11.54 -4.31
CA PHE A 8 13.76 11.07 -3.02
C PHE A 8 14.17 9.59 -3.12
N PRO A 9 15.30 9.29 -3.78
CA PRO A 9 15.69 7.92 -4.13
C PRO A 9 16.11 7.07 -2.92
N THR A 10 16.23 7.66 -1.74
CA THR A 10 16.63 6.98 -0.51
C THR A 10 15.44 6.66 0.40
N VAL A 11 14.24 7.15 0.10
CA VAL A 11 13.05 6.91 0.93
C VAL A 11 12.52 5.51 0.65
N THR A 12 12.60 4.64 1.65
CA THR A 12 12.13 3.25 1.57
C THR A 12 10.81 3.02 2.28
N ASP A 13 10.45 3.91 3.20
CA ASP A 13 9.29 3.83 4.07
C ASP A 13 8.45 5.10 3.84
N LEU A 14 7.24 4.93 3.35
CA LEU A 14 6.34 6.03 2.99
C LEU A 14 5.05 5.94 3.78
N TYR A 15 4.76 7.00 4.53
CA TYR A 15 3.51 7.19 5.27
C TYR A 15 2.55 8.03 4.44
N TRP A 16 1.35 7.52 4.23
CA TRP A 16 0.35 8.16 3.38
C TRP A 16 -0.93 8.45 4.15
N GLY A 17 -1.35 9.71 4.12
CA GLY A 17 -2.60 10.20 4.72
C GLY A 17 -3.15 11.45 4.04
N ILE A 18 -2.80 11.66 2.77
CA ILE A 18 -3.24 12.82 1.99
C ILE A 18 -4.21 12.31 0.93
N ASP A 19 -5.22 13.10 0.58
CA ASP A 19 -6.06 12.83 -0.59
C ASP A 19 -5.50 13.58 -1.80
N LEU A 20 -5.34 12.88 -2.92
CA LEU A 20 -4.94 13.50 -4.17
C LEU A 20 -6.16 13.72 -5.05
N GLU A 21 -6.23 14.92 -5.65
CA GLU A 21 -7.36 15.36 -6.45
C GLU A 21 -7.42 14.69 -7.83
N SER A 22 -6.31 14.12 -8.30
CA SER A 22 -6.23 13.46 -9.61
C SER A 22 -5.27 12.26 -9.67
N ASP A 23 -5.48 11.41 -10.68
CA ASP A 23 -4.54 10.34 -11.04
C ASP A 23 -3.17 10.89 -11.45
N ASP A 24 -3.11 12.09 -12.03
CA ASP A 24 -1.86 12.74 -12.47
C ASP A 24 -1.01 13.24 -11.30
N ASP A 25 -1.64 13.75 -10.25
CA ASP A 25 -0.96 14.08 -9.01
C ASP A 25 -0.45 12.81 -8.33
N THR A 26 -1.24 11.74 -8.39
CA THR A 26 -0.86 10.41 -7.89
C THR A 26 0.37 9.89 -8.62
N VAL A 27 0.39 9.97 -9.95
CA VAL A 27 1.57 9.62 -10.77
C VAL A 27 2.80 10.40 -10.32
N THR A 28 2.66 11.72 -10.22
CA THR A 28 3.78 12.63 -9.94
C THR A 28 4.36 12.38 -8.56
N PHE A 29 3.48 12.20 -7.57
CA PHE A 29 3.88 11.88 -6.21
C PHE A 29 4.62 10.56 -6.12
N ILE A 30 4.05 9.47 -6.65
CA ILE A 30 4.68 8.13 -6.60
C ILE A 30 6.02 8.14 -7.34
N GLY A 31 6.09 8.86 -8.47
CA GLY A 31 7.31 9.08 -9.24
C GLY A 31 8.46 9.71 -8.45
N ALA A 32 8.16 10.48 -7.41
CA ALA A 32 9.15 11.08 -6.53
C ALA A 32 9.83 10.08 -5.59
N PHE A 33 9.26 8.88 -5.36
CA PHE A 33 9.74 7.91 -4.37
C PHE A 33 10.00 6.52 -4.99
N PRO A 34 10.99 6.39 -5.89
CA PRO A 34 11.21 5.15 -6.65
C PRO A 34 11.74 3.96 -5.80
N ALA A 35 12.26 4.23 -4.59
CA ALA A 35 12.87 3.22 -3.74
C ALA A 35 11.94 2.68 -2.64
N VAL A 36 10.65 3.06 -2.65
CA VAL A 36 9.69 2.66 -1.61
C VAL A 36 9.52 1.15 -1.58
N GLN A 37 9.71 0.59 -0.40
CA GLN A 37 9.56 -0.83 -0.10
C GLN A 37 8.41 -1.11 0.86
N ARG A 38 8.11 -0.15 1.74
CA ARG A 38 7.10 -0.22 2.78
C ARG A 38 6.16 0.97 2.64
N PHE A 39 4.89 0.68 2.44
CA PHE A 39 3.87 1.69 2.31
C PHE A 39 2.89 1.57 3.48
N TYR A 40 2.73 2.67 4.22
CA TYR A 40 1.81 2.77 5.35
C TYR A 40 0.56 3.50 4.88
N MET A 41 -0.52 2.75 4.74
CA MET A 41 -1.81 3.27 4.29
C MET A 41 -2.67 3.67 5.49
N LEU A 42 -3.00 4.95 5.56
CA LEU A 42 -4.16 5.44 6.31
C LEU A 42 -5.43 5.30 5.46
N ASP A 43 -6.58 5.68 6.01
CA ASP A 43 -7.93 5.32 5.52
C ASP A 43 -8.21 5.61 4.04
N THR A 44 -7.44 6.47 3.37
CA THR A 44 -7.61 6.87 1.96
C THR A 44 -6.56 6.32 0.99
N GLY A 45 -5.66 5.43 1.45
CA GLY A 45 -4.57 4.90 0.62
C GLY A 45 -4.99 3.99 -0.55
N ASP A 46 -6.25 3.56 -0.60
CA ASP A 46 -6.82 2.62 -1.57
C ASP A 46 -6.76 3.18 -2.99
N THR A 47 -7.10 4.46 -3.14
CA THR A 47 -7.09 5.16 -4.44
C THR A 47 -5.73 5.06 -5.11
N ILE A 48 -4.64 5.20 -4.36
CA ILE A 48 -3.27 5.06 -4.90
C ILE A 48 -3.03 3.68 -5.47
N LEU A 49 -3.49 2.64 -4.77
CA LEU A 49 -3.28 1.27 -5.22
C LEU A 49 -4.11 0.96 -6.46
N ASP A 50 -5.34 1.46 -6.51
CA ASP A 50 -6.19 1.33 -7.68
C ASP A 50 -5.62 2.10 -8.87
N THR A 51 -5.13 3.33 -8.68
CA THR A 51 -4.38 4.08 -9.70
C THR A 51 -3.11 3.33 -10.12
N LEU A 52 -2.39 2.69 -9.19
CA LEU A 52 -1.20 1.89 -9.49
C LEU A 52 -1.50 0.64 -10.33
N ILE A 53 -2.69 0.05 -10.15
CA ILE A 53 -3.12 -1.18 -10.84
C ILE A 53 -3.80 -0.87 -12.17
N GLY A 54 -4.60 0.20 -12.23
CA GLY A 54 -5.38 0.60 -13.40
C GLY A 54 -4.62 1.46 -14.41
N SER A 55 -3.51 2.09 -14.02
CA SER A 55 -2.76 2.98 -14.91
C SER A 55 -1.96 2.19 -15.96
N THR A 56 -2.27 2.46 -17.23
CA THR A 56 -1.56 1.95 -18.40
C THR A 56 -0.36 2.81 -18.79
N LYS A 57 -0.06 3.87 -18.03
CA LYS A 57 1.06 4.78 -18.33
C LYS A 57 2.39 4.04 -18.21
N VAL A 58 3.20 4.09 -19.27
CA VAL A 58 4.52 3.46 -19.33
C VAL A 58 5.38 3.97 -18.17
N GLY A 59 5.80 3.07 -17.29
CA GLY A 59 6.57 3.40 -16.08
C GLY A 59 5.83 3.17 -14.77
N PHE A 60 4.49 3.09 -14.76
CA PHE A 60 3.71 2.87 -13.54
C PHE A 60 4.05 1.57 -12.82
N GLN A 61 4.16 0.49 -13.60
CA GLN A 61 4.62 -0.81 -13.10
C GLN A 61 6.06 -0.80 -12.59
N ALA A 62 6.83 0.25 -12.88
CA ALA A 62 8.19 0.45 -12.40
C ALA A 62 8.26 1.26 -11.09
N LEU A 63 7.27 2.12 -10.84
CA LEU A 63 7.34 3.12 -9.77
C LEU A 63 7.51 2.49 -8.40
N TRP A 64 6.74 1.43 -8.07
CA TRP A 64 6.84 0.71 -6.80
C TRP A 64 7.04 -0.80 -6.97
N ARG A 65 7.97 -1.20 -7.86
CA ARG A 65 8.38 -2.61 -8.00
C ARG A 65 8.89 -3.22 -6.69
N HIS A 66 9.46 -2.37 -5.85
CA HIS A 66 10.06 -2.77 -4.58
C HIS A 66 9.08 -2.74 -3.42
N MET A 67 7.85 -2.24 -3.60
CA MET A 67 6.82 -2.26 -2.57
C MET A 67 6.39 -3.71 -2.31
N HIS A 68 6.93 -4.25 -1.22
CA HIS A 68 6.73 -5.63 -0.81
C HIS A 68 5.95 -5.73 0.50
N THR A 69 5.79 -4.62 1.21
CA THR A 69 5.06 -4.54 2.49
C THR A 69 4.03 -3.43 2.44
N ILE A 70 2.78 -3.77 2.77
CA ILE A 70 1.72 -2.78 3.02
C ILE A 70 1.31 -2.88 4.48
N HIS A 71 1.14 -1.72 5.12
CA HIS A 71 0.54 -1.60 6.44
C HIS A 71 -0.90 -1.08 6.28
N LEU A 72 -1.89 -1.88 6.68
CA LEU A 72 -3.28 -1.47 6.78
C LEU A 72 -3.60 -1.07 8.21
N ASP A 73 -4.12 0.15 8.39
CA ASP A 73 -4.59 0.57 9.71
C ASP A 73 -5.75 -0.32 10.17
N ALA A 74 -6.86 -0.37 9.43
CA ALA A 74 -8.04 -1.11 9.87
C ALA A 74 -7.87 -2.65 9.80
N PRO A 75 -8.48 -3.42 10.74
CA PRO A 75 -8.56 -4.89 10.67
C PRO A 75 -9.57 -5.38 9.63
N ASN A 76 -9.67 -4.72 8.47
CA ASN A 76 -10.63 -5.04 7.41
C ASN A 76 -10.10 -6.18 6.54
N ILE A 77 -10.50 -7.40 6.89
CA ILE A 77 -10.01 -8.63 6.25
C ILE A 77 -10.44 -8.77 4.79
N PRO A 78 -11.69 -8.47 4.40
CA PRO A 78 -12.07 -8.42 2.99
C PRO A 78 -11.19 -7.47 2.16
N LYS A 79 -10.94 -6.25 2.66
CA LYS A 79 -10.06 -5.28 1.99
C LYS A 79 -8.63 -5.80 1.86
N ALA A 80 -8.09 -6.41 2.92
CA ALA A 80 -6.78 -7.05 2.90
C ALA A 80 -6.66 -8.14 1.85
N ARG A 81 -7.70 -8.97 1.68
CA ARG A 81 -7.73 -10.03 0.68
C ARG A 81 -7.78 -9.47 -0.74
N GLN A 82 -8.70 -8.54 -1.01
CA GLN A 82 -8.82 -7.88 -2.32
C GLN A 82 -7.50 -7.24 -2.74
N LEU A 83 -6.83 -6.56 -1.80
CA LEU A 83 -5.52 -5.97 -2.02
C LEU A 83 -4.47 -6.99 -2.46
N VAL A 84 -4.35 -8.11 -1.74
CA VAL A 84 -3.40 -9.17 -2.05
C VAL A 84 -3.71 -9.81 -3.40
N GLU A 85 -4.99 -10.06 -3.70
CA GLU A 85 -5.43 -10.62 -4.99
C GLU A 85 -5.10 -9.66 -6.14
N SER A 86 -5.40 -8.37 -5.99
CA SER A 86 -5.16 -7.36 -7.00
C SER A 86 -3.67 -7.23 -7.34
N ARG A 87 -2.80 -7.17 -6.33
CA ARG A 87 -1.34 -7.13 -6.51
C ARG A 87 -0.77 -8.39 -7.13
N LYS A 88 -1.32 -9.56 -6.78
CA LYS A 88 -0.95 -10.83 -7.42
C LYS A 88 -1.34 -10.84 -8.90
N ASN A 89 -2.55 -10.40 -9.24
CA ASN A 89 -3.04 -10.34 -10.62
C ASN A 89 -2.24 -9.35 -11.47
N ALA A 90 -1.72 -8.28 -10.86
CA ALA A 90 -0.82 -7.32 -11.50
C ALA A 90 0.64 -7.81 -11.65
N GLY A 91 0.94 -9.07 -11.31
CA GLY A 91 2.30 -9.64 -11.41
C GLY A 91 3.29 -9.10 -10.38
N MET A 92 2.82 -8.40 -9.34
CA MET A 92 3.65 -7.81 -8.30
C MET A 92 3.16 -8.23 -6.90
N PRO A 93 3.31 -9.51 -6.54
CA PRO A 93 2.77 -10.04 -5.30
C PRO A 93 3.40 -9.37 -4.08
N LEU A 94 2.56 -9.07 -3.08
CA LEU A 94 3.03 -8.62 -1.78
C LEU A 94 3.77 -9.77 -1.06
N ARG A 95 4.85 -9.44 -0.36
CA ARG A 95 5.58 -10.40 0.48
C ARG A 95 5.11 -10.36 1.92
N CYS A 96 4.70 -9.18 2.38
CA CYS A 96 4.28 -8.95 3.75
C CYS A 96 3.06 -8.03 3.81
N LEU A 97 2.15 -8.34 4.72
CA LEU A 97 1.03 -7.48 5.11
C LEU A 97 1.12 -7.27 6.61
N ARG A 98 1.13 -6.00 7.01
CA ARG A 98 1.08 -5.60 8.42
C ARG A 98 -0.32 -5.05 8.68
N MET A 99 -1.04 -5.58 9.65
CA MET A 99 -2.38 -5.08 9.96
C MET A 99 -2.76 -5.36 11.41
N ARG A 100 -3.76 -4.64 11.91
CA ARG A 100 -4.34 -4.92 13.23
C ARG A 100 -4.93 -6.33 13.27
N LYS A 101 -4.70 -7.05 14.38
CA LYS A 101 -5.31 -8.37 14.58
C LYS A 101 -6.84 -8.21 14.63
N PRO A 102 -7.59 -8.82 13.70
CA PRO A 102 -9.04 -8.69 13.70
C PRO A 102 -9.67 -9.45 14.87
N LYS A 103 -10.90 -9.06 15.22
CA LYS A 103 -11.73 -9.92 16.07
C LYS A 103 -12.06 -11.20 15.27
N PRO A 104 -12.01 -12.39 15.89
CA PRO A 104 -12.10 -13.68 15.18
C PRO A 104 -13.47 -14.01 14.56
N LYS A 105 -14.43 -13.09 14.52
CA LYS A 105 -15.78 -13.37 14.00
C LYS A 105 -15.79 -13.37 12.47
N GLY A 106 -16.17 -14.50 11.86
CA GLY A 106 -16.60 -14.59 10.45
C GLY A 106 -15.50 -14.66 9.38
N HIS A 107 -14.23 -14.45 9.70
CA HIS A 107 -13.16 -14.30 8.69
C HIS A 107 -12.04 -15.35 8.76
N ILE A 108 -12.29 -16.51 9.37
CA ILE A 108 -11.26 -17.55 9.55
C ILE A 108 -10.72 -18.05 8.21
N SER A 109 -11.60 -18.24 7.21
CA SER A 109 -11.20 -18.67 5.87
C SER A 109 -10.27 -17.67 5.19
N ASP A 110 -10.60 -16.37 5.23
CA ASP A 110 -9.77 -15.31 4.64
C ASP A 110 -8.45 -15.14 5.39
N LEU A 111 -8.46 -15.24 6.72
CA LEU A 111 -7.26 -15.21 7.53
C LEU A 111 -6.31 -16.35 7.19
N HIS A 112 -6.85 -17.57 7.06
CA HIS A 112 -6.09 -18.74 6.65
C HIS A 112 -5.51 -18.52 5.24
N TRP A 113 -6.33 -18.08 4.29
CA TRP A 113 -5.92 -17.76 2.93
C TRP A 113 -4.80 -16.71 2.87
N LEU A 114 -4.87 -15.65 3.69
CA LEU A 114 -3.85 -14.61 3.75
C LEU A 114 -2.54 -15.19 4.27
N SER A 115 -2.60 -15.91 5.38
CA SER A 115 -1.43 -16.53 6.01
C SER A 115 -0.76 -17.59 5.14
N SER A 116 -1.51 -18.25 4.25
CA SER A 116 -0.96 -19.26 3.34
C SER A 116 -0.27 -18.67 2.11
N ARG A 117 -0.41 -17.37 1.84
CA ARG A 117 0.08 -16.72 0.61
C ARG A 117 1.16 -15.67 0.84
N LEU A 118 1.22 -15.08 2.03
CA LEU A 118 2.20 -14.08 2.37
C LEU A 118 2.46 -14.06 3.88
N LYS A 119 3.53 -13.38 4.28
CA LYS A 119 3.79 -13.12 5.69
C LYS A 119 2.77 -12.11 6.22
N VAL A 120 1.96 -12.51 7.20
CA VAL A 120 1.05 -11.60 7.90
C VAL A 120 1.64 -11.26 9.26
N LEU A 121 1.87 -9.97 9.52
CA LEU A 121 2.37 -9.46 10.79
C LEU A 121 1.28 -8.68 11.51
N TRP A 122 0.92 -9.15 12.69
CA TRP A 122 0.00 -8.43 13.57
C TRP A 122 0.76 -7.30 14.26
N VAL A 123 0.29 -6.09 14.08
CA VAL A 123 0.88 -4.90 14.71
C VAL A 123 0.01 -4.43 15.88
N PRO A 124 0.62 -4.01 17.00
CA PRO A 124 -0.09 -3.34 18.07
C PRO A 124 -0.58 -1.97 17.62
N TYR A 125 -1.50 -1.36 18.37
CA TYR A 125 -1.92 0.02 18.15
C TYR A 125 -0.72 0.96 18.37
N ASP A 126 -0.17 1.53 17.31
CA ASP A 126 0.97 2.45 17.36
C ASP A 126 0.52 3.89 17.12
N ARG A 127 0.17 4.61 18.20
CA ARG A 127 -0.32 6.01 18.14
C ARG A 127 0.55 6.94 17.28
N ARG A 128 1.85 6.67 17.15
CA ARG A 128 2.80 7.50 16.37
C ARG A 128 2.55 7.49 14.87
N ILE A 129 1.81 6.50 14.36
CA ILE A 129 1.43 6.40 12.95
C ILE A 129 0.06 7.10 12.71
N PHE A 130 -0.71 7.35 13.78
CA PHE A 130 -2.15 7.62 13.71
C PHE A 130 -2.57 8.96 14.33
N GLU A 131 -1.64 9.78 14.82
CA GLU A 131 -1.95 11.19 15.06
C GLU A 131 -2.01 11.88 13.69
N SER A 132 -3.24 12.12 13.22
CA SER A 132 -3.49 13.18 12.26
C SER A 132 -2.87 14.45 12.85
N THR A 133 -1.90 15.05 12.16
CA THR A 133 -1.59 16.45 12.42
C THR A 133 -2.87 17.23 12.15
N GLU A 134 -3.46 17.74 13.24
CA GLU A 134 -4.61 18.66 13.21
C GLU A 134 -4.40 19.84 12.25
#